data_AF-A0A0F9EK06-F1
#
_entry.id   AF-A0A0F9EK06-F1
#
_cell.length_a   1.000
_cell.length_b   1.000
_cell.length_c   1.000
_cell.angle_alpha   90.00
_cell.angle_beta   90.00
_cell.angle_gamma   90.00
#
_symmetry.space_group_name_H-M   'P 1'
#
loop_
_entity.id
_entity.type
_entity.pdbx_description
1 polymer ?
#
loop_
_entity_poly.entity_id
_entity_poly.type
_entity_poly.pdbx_seq_one_letter_code
_entity_poly.pdbx_strand_id
1 'polypeptide(L)'
;MKSERVDPFEGLLKFVATLSLENPYPDWQITDKLEGITIDSSLPKDTMLHETGIKREAIEGIWIIVEQYPDETGAKEGHLKWTELMRDYPDYPLKDIDSWSLEEK
;
A
#
# COMPACT_ATOMS: atom_id res chain seq x y z
N MET A 1 8.80 -11.60 48.97
CA MET A 1 8.08 -10.93 47.87
C MET A 1 9.08 -10.66 46.75
N LYS A 2 9.06 -11.49 45.70
CA LYS A 2 9.81 -11.24 44.46
C LYS A 2 8.79 -10.73 43.44
N SER A 3 9.00 -9.50 42.97
CA SER A 3 8.25 -8.90 41.88
C SER A 3 9.12 -9.03 40.64
N GLU A 4 8.93 -10.10 39.87
CA GLU A 4 9.47 -10.17 38.51
C GLU A 4 8.48 -9.43 37.61
N ARG A 5 8.91 -8.27 37.10
CA ARG A 5 8.22 -7.58 36.02
C ARG A 5 8.42 -8.42 34.76
N VAL A 6 7.32 -8.88 34.20
CA VAL A 6 7.30 -9.49 32.87
C VAL A 6 6.97 -8.35 31.92
N ASP A 7 7.96 -7.89 31.15
CA ASP A 7 7.75 -6.85 30.13
C ASP A 7 6.90 -7.42 28.99
N PRO A 8 5.79 -6.75 28.58
CA PRO A 8 4.94 -7.21 27.50
C PRO A 8 5.48 -6.69 26.16
N PHE A 9 6.59 -7.25 25.69
CA PHE A 9 7.08 -7.02 24.32
C PHE A 9 7.22 -8.34 23.54
N GLU A 10 6.35 -9.30 23.81
CA GLU A 10 6.09 -10.42 22.90
C GLU A 10 4.83 -10.10 22.08
N GLY A 11 5.01 -9.39 20.98
CA GLY A 11 3.91 -8.93 20.15
C GLY A 11 4.35 -8.54 18.74
N LEU A 12 4.75 -9.55 17.97
CA LEU A 12 4.37 -9.71 16.56
C LEU A 12 4.58 -8.52 15.59
N LEU A 13 5.67 -8.57 14.81
CA LEU A 13 5.66 -8.33 13.35
C LEU A 13 7.06 -8.62 12.77
N LYS A 14 7.29 -9.88 12.37
CA LYS A 14 8.37 -10.20 11.44
C LYS A 14 7.88 -9.86 10.03
N PHE A 15 8.13 -8.63 9.60
CA PHE A 15 7.97 -8.25 8.21
C PHE A 15 9.12 -8.90 7.42
N VAL A 16 8.84 -9.99 6.71
CA VAL A 16 9.81 -10.60 5.78
C VAL A 16 9.58 -9.96 4.42
N ALA A 17 10.27 -8.85 4.17
CA ALA A 17 10.41 -8.33 2.82
C ALA A 17 11.18 -9.37 2.00
N THR A 18 10.46 -10.15 1.20
CA THR A 18 11.07 -11.12 0.28
C THR A 18 11.58 -10.32 -0.92
N LEU A 19 12.84 -9.91 -0.87
CA LEU A 19 13.54 -9.31 -2.01
C LEU A 19 13.79 -10.42 -3.05
N SER A 20 12.93 -10.48 -4.06
CA SER A 20 13.17 -11.27 -5.26
C SER A 20 14.16 -10.52 -6.15
N LEU A 21 15.31 -11.14 -6.40
CA LEU A 21 16.33 -10.67 -7.34
C LEU A 21 15.83 -10.86 -8.78
N GLU A 22 16.01 -9.80 -9.58
CA GLU A 22 15.67 -9.62 -11.01
C GLU A 22 14.28 -9.01 -11.31
N ASN A 23 14.14 -7.69 -11.11
CA ASN A 23 12.98 -6.92 -11.59
C ASN A 23 13.41 -5.82 -12.60
N PRO A 24 12.93 -5.84 -13.86
CA PRO A 24 13.34 -4.89 -14.89
C PRO A 24 12.67 -3.49 -14.86
N TYR A 25 11.83 -3.13 -13.86
CA TYR A 25 11.20 -1.80 -13.72
C TYR A 25 10.80 -1.50 -12.24
N PRO A 26 10.63 -0.22 -11.81
CA PRO A 26 11.57 0.89 -11.59
C PRO A 26 12.15 0.89 -10.14
N ASP A 27 13.05 1.84 -9.80
CA ASP A 27 13.94 1.82 -8.62
C ASP A 27 13.28 1.77 -7.21
N TRP A 28 11.95 1.72 -7.10
CA TRP A 28 11.27 1.65 -5.80
C TRP A 28 9.82 1.12 -5.88
N GLN A 29 9.50 0.15 -5.02
CA GLN A 29 8.15 -0.40 -4.82
C GLN A 29 7.97 -0.92 -3.38
N ILE A 30 6.76 -0.77 -2.82
CA ILE A 30 6.34 -1.39 -1.56
C ILE A 30 4.97 -2.03 -1.78
N THR A 31 4.82 -3.29 -1.35
CA THR A 31 3.57 -4.03 -1.49
C THR A 31 3.19 -4.68 -0.17
N ASP A 32 1.95 -4.46 0.27
CA ASP A 32 1.33 -5.13 1.41
C ASP A 32 0.11 -5.94 0.95
N LYS A 33 -0.07 -7.11 1.59
CA LYS A 33 -1.22 -7.98 1.36
C LYS A 33 -1.98 -8.20 2.66
N LEU A 34 -3.26 -7.84 2.64
CA LEU A 34 -4.24 -8.16 3.65
C LEU A 34 -5.21 -9.19 3.07
N GLU A 35 -6.09 -9.76 3.90
CA GLU A 35 -7.06 -10.77 3.44
C GLU A 35 -7.95 -10.20 2.32
N GLY A 36 -7.73 -10.66 1.08
CA GLY A 36 -8.46 -10.21 -0.11
C GLY A 36 -8.13 -8.80 -0.61
N ILE A 37 -7.11 -8.12 -0.06
CA ILE A 37 -6.72 -6.75 -0.43
C ILE A 37 -5.20 -6.69 -0.68
N THR A 38 -4.80 -6.13 -1.81
CA THR A 38 -3.40 -5.76 -2.09
C THR A 38 -3.29 -4.25 -2.10
N ILE A 39 -2.34 -3.70 -1.33
CA ILE A 39 -1.92 -2.30 -1.38
C ILE A 39 -0.54 -2.27 -2.03
N ASP A 40 -0.36 -1.44 -3.04
CA ASP A 40 0.91 -1.29 -3.75
C ASP A 40 1.26 0.18 -3.89
N SER A 41 2.49 0.54 -3.54
CA SER A 41 3.03 1.86 -3.82
C SER A 41 4.23 1.74 -4.74
N SER A 42 4.23 2.46 -5.85
CA SER A 42 5.28 2.38 -6.87
C SER A 42 5.54 3.74 -7.51
N LEU A 43 6.61 3.84 -8.30
CA LEU A 43 6.92 5.00 -9.14
C LEU A 43 6.79 4.58 -10.61
N PRO A 44 5.57 4.59 -11.19
CA PRO A 44 5.41 4.21 -12.59
C PRO A 44 6.08 5.24 -13.50
N LYS A 45 6.53 4.77 -14.68
CA LYS A 45 7.33 5.57 -15.62
C LYS A 45 6.52 6.62 -16.40
N ASP A 46 5.20 6.52 -16.38
CA ASP A 46 4.27 7.34 -17.15
C ASP A 46 3.89 8.64 -16.42
N THR A 47 3.59 8.57 -15.12
CA THR A 47 3.21 9.74 -14.32
C THR A 47 4.42 10.47 -13.76
N MET A 48 5.55 9.78 -13.58
CA MET A 48 6.75 10.28 -12.88
C MET A 48 6.44 10.74 -11.44
N LEU A 49 5.32 10.28 -10.88
CA LEU A 49 4.90 10.51 -9.50
C LEU A 49 4.83 9.17 -8.79
N HIS A 50 5.11 9.15 -7.50
CA HIS A 50 4.84 7.96 -6.71
C HIS A 50 3.32 7.84 -6.54
N GLU A 51 2.79 6.63 -6.55
CA GLU A 51 1.35 6.39 -6.40
C GLU A 51 1.10 5.21 -5.48
N THR A 52 -0.05 5.22 -4.80
CA THR A 52 -0.57 4.07 -4.06
C THR A 52 -1.83 3.56 -4.75
N GLY A 53 -1.80 2.31 -5.19
CA GLY A 53 -2.93 1.57 -5.73
C GLY A 53 -3.45 0.55 -4.74
N ILE A 54 -4.76 0.30 -4.77
CA ILE A 54 -5.41 -0.77 -3.98
C ILE A 54 -6.23 -1.66 -4.90
N LYS A 55 -6.07 -2.97 -4.72
CA LYS A 55 -6.80 -4.01 -5.45
C LYS A 55 -7.55 -4.90 -4.47
N ARG A 56 -8.84 -5.11 -4.70
CA ARG A 56 -9.68 -6.05 -3.96
C ARG A 56 -9.97 -7.29 -4.80
N GLU A 57 -9.77 -8.48 -4.24
CA GLU A 57 -10.08 -9.74 -4.93
C GLU A 57 -11.57 -9.88 -5.22
N ALA A 58 -12.44 -9.34 -4.34
CA ALA A 58 -13.88 -9.33 -4.52
C ALA A 58 -14.37 -8.46 -5.69
N ILE A 59 -13.55 -7.52 -6.18
CA ILE A 59 -13.91 -6.57 -7.26
C ILE A 59 -12.99 -6.82 -8.45
N GLU A 60 -13.15 -7.98 -9.10
CA GLU A 60 -12.52 -8.41 -10.37
C GLU A 60 -11.04 -8.01 -10.57
N GLY A 61 -10.30 -7.83 -9.48
CA GLY A 61 -8.91 -7.46 -9.51
C GLY A 61 -8.55 -6.11 -10.16
N ILE A 62 -9.47 -5.15 -10.19
CA ILE A 62 -9.19 -3.78 -10.65
C ILE A 62 -8.32 -3.05 -9.62
N TRP A 63 -7.29 -2.35 -10.09
CA TRP A 63 -6.50 -1.42 -9.28
C TRP A 63 -7.18 -0.06 -9.25
N ILE A 64 -7.31 0.51 -8.06
CA ILE A 64 -7.79 1.89 -7.85
C ILE A 64 -6.62 2.69 -7.32
N ILE A 65 -6.20 3.73 -8.04
CA ILE A 65 -5.13 4.62 -7.57
C ILE A 65 -5.74 5.59 -6.58
N VAL A 66 -5.38 5.48 -5.31
CA VAL A 66 -6.05 6.19 -4.21
C VAL A 66 -5.33 7.45 -3.78
N GLU A 67 -4.04 7.59 -4.13
CA GLU A 67 -3.23 8.77 -3.80
C GLU A 67 -1.93 8.79 -4.63
N GLN A 68 -1.44 10.00 -4.92
CA GLN A 68 -0.16 10.26 -5.60
C GLN A 68 0.71 11.17 -4.73
N TYR A 69 2.03 11.02 -4.84
CA TYR A 69 3.02 11.71 -4.02
C TYR A 69 4.17 12.22 -4.90
N PRO A 70 4.74 13.39 -4.56
CA PRO A 70 5.86 13.97 -5.29
C PRO A 70 7.20 13.26 -5.01
N ASP A 71 7.29 12.46 -3.93
CA ASP A 71 8.53 11.82 -3.49
C ASP A 71 8.29 10.49 -2.75
N GLU A 72 9.38 9.74 -2.60
CA GLU A 72 9.40 8.41 -1.97
C GLU A 72 8.99 8.45 -0.49
N THR A 73 9.27 9.53 0.22
CA THR A 73 8.98 9.63 1.65
C THR A 73 7.47 9.77 1.86
N GLY A 74 6.82 10.66 1.12
CA GLY A 74 5.37 10.78 1.11
C GLY A 74 4.69 9.48 0.68
N ALA A 75 5.26 8.77 -0.28
CA ALA A 75 4.74 7.48 -0.72
C ALA A 75 4.81 6.40 0.37
N LYS A 76 5.88 6.35 1.18
CA LYS A 76 5.98 5.43 2.33
C LYS A 76 4.95 5.73 3.41
N GLU A 77 4.81 7.01 3.77
CA GLU A 77 3.85 7.45 4.78
C GLU A 77 2.41 7.17 4.32
N GLY A 78 2.15 7.46 3.05
CA GLY A 78 0.92 7.15 2.35
C GLY A 78 0.59 5.66 2.33
N HIS A 79 1.57 4.82 1.98
CA HIS A 79 1.43 3.36 1.99
C HIS A 79 0.99 2.86 3.36
N LEU A 80 1.72 3.26 4.42
CA LEU A 80 1.40 2.85 5.79
C LEU A 80 -0.01 3.30 6.18
N LYS A 81 -0.38 4.55 5.91
CA LYS A 81 -1.72 5.08 6.16
C LYS A 81 -2.81 4.26 5.47
N TRP A 82 -2.62 3.88 4.20
CA TRP A 82 -3.59 3.06 3.46
C TRP A 82 -3.62 1.61 3.95
N THR A 83 -2.48 1.02 4.28
CA THR A 83 -2.42 -0.31 4.89
C THR A 83 -3.16 -0.35 6.21
N GLU A 84 -2.96 0.63 7.10
CA GLU A 84 -3.67 0.72 8.38
C GLU A 84 -5.18 0.92 8.17
N LEU A 85 -5.56 1.82 7.26
CA LEU A 85 -6.96 2.06 6.94
C LEU A 85 -7.65 0.81 6.40
N MET A 86 -7.03 0.08 5.47
CA MET A 86 -7.61 -1.14 4.89
C MET A 86 -7.62 -2.31 5.88
N ARG A 87 -6.66 -2.36 6.81
CA ARG A 87 -6.65 -3.35 7.90
C ARG A 87 -7.81 -3.13 8.85
N ASP A 88 -8.07 -1.88 9.21
CA ASP A 88 -9.08 -1.55 10.22
C ASP A 88 -10.49 -1.42 9.59
N TYR A 89 -10.56 -1.05 8.31
CA TYR A 89 -11.79 -0.83 7.55
C TYR A 89 -11.68 -1.40 6.11
N PRO A 90 -11.72 -2.73 5.94
CA PRO A 90 -11.50 -3.39 4.64
C PRO A 90 -12.52 -2.98 3.56
N ASP A 91 -13.73 -2.57 3.98
CA ASP A 91 -14.81 -2.11 3.09
C ASP A 91 -14.84 -0.58 2.87
N TYR A 92 -13.83 0.15 3.36
CA TYR A 92 -13.77 1.61 3.21
C TYR A 92 -13.93 2.02 1.74
N PRO A 93 -14.78 3.01 1.40
CA PRO A 93 -15.00 3.37 0.01
C PRO A 93 -13.73 3.94 -0.64
N LEU A 94 -13.27 3.31 -1.72
CA LEU A 94 -12.12 3.77 -2.49
C LEU A 94 -12.59 4.70 -3.61
N LYS A 95 -11.80 5.74 -3.87
CA LYS A 95 -12.03 6.66 -5.00
C LYS A 95 -10.73 6.76 -5.77
N ASP A 96 -10.83 6.57 -7.08
CA ASP A 96 -9.70 6.79 -7.98
C ASP A 96 -9.39 8.29 -8.08
N ILE A 97 -8.12 8.65 -7.95
CA ILE A 97 -7.64 10.04 -8.10
C ILE A 97 -7.66 10.47 -9.57
N ASP A 98 -7.45 9.53 -10.50
CA ASP A 98 -7.54 9.76 -11.93
C ASP A 98 -8.87 9.18 -12.42
N SER A 99 -9.94 9.92 -12.14
CA SER A 99 -11.11 9.84 -13.04
C SER A 99 -10.64 10.46 -14.35
N TRP A 100 -10.03 9.65 -15.24
CA TRP A 100 -9.77 10.03 -16.62
C TRP A 100 -11.09 10.49 -17.22
N SER A 101 -11.36 11.78 -17.19
CA SER A 101 -12.42 12.38 -17.96
C SER A 101 -12.00 12.23 -19.41
N LEU A 102 -12.44 11.12 -20.03
CA LEU A 102 -12.80 11.14 -21.43
C LEU A 102 -13.98 12.12 -21.58
N GLU A 103 -13.72 13.42 -21.40
CA GLU A 103 -14.56 14.43 -22.02
C GLU A 103 -14.28 14.32 -23.52
N GLU A 104 -15.03 13.45 -24.18
CA GLU A 104 -15.25 13.51 -25.62
C GLU A 104 -15.76 14.93 -25.94
N LYS A 105 -14.94 15.72 -26.63
CA LYS A 105 -15.37 16.91 -27.36
C LYS A 105 -15.26 16.66 -28.85
#